data_AF-A0A661H2V9-F1
#
_entry.id   AF-A0A661H2V9-F1
#
_cell.length_a   1.000
_cell.length_b   1.000
_cell.length_c   1.000
_cell.angle_alpha   90.00
_cell.angle_beta   90.00
_cell.angle_gamma   90.00
#
_symmetry.space_group_name_H-M   'P 1'
#
loop_
_entity.id
_entity.type
_entity.pdbx_description
1 polymer ?
#
loop_
_entity_poly.entity_id
_entity_poly.type
_entity_poly.pdbx_seq_one_letter_code
_entity_poly.pdbx_strand_id
1 'polypeptide(L)' 'VPAAVLSLKQGAGRLIRTVRDRGVLCILDPRLRTRRYGAAFARSLPAFQPAADLDEVASFFRF' A
#
# COMPACT_ATOMS: atom_id res chain seq x y z
N VAL A 1 -7.88 15.42 -6.82
CA VAL A 1 -7.01 14.22 -6.95
C VAL A 1 -5.79 14.22 -6.00
N PRO A 2 -5.13 15.34 -5.63
CA PRO A 2 -3.90 15.30 -4.80
C PRO A 2 -4.08 14.82 -3.35
N ALA A 3 -5.22 15.11 -2.72
CA ALA A 3 -5.41 14.90 -1.28
C ALA A 3 -5.33 13.43 -0.84
N ALA A 4 -5.95 12.51 -1.60
CA ALA A 4 -5.98 11.08 -1.24
C ALA A 4 -4.58 10.43 -1.27
N VAL A 5 -3.73 10.86 -2.21
CA VAL A 5 -2.33 10.42 -2.30
C VAL A 5 -1.54 10.88 -1.07
N LEU A 6 -1.70 12.14 -0.68
CA LEU A 6 -0.99 12.72 0.45
C LEU A 6 -1.40 12.05 1.78
N SER A 7 -2.70 11.87 2.00
CA SER A 7 -3.21 11.19 3.19
C SER A 7 -2.74 9.73 3.25
N LEU A 8 -2.69 9.01 2.12
CA LEU A 8 -2.18 7.64 2.12
C LEU A 8 -0.68 7.58 2.41
N LYS A 9 0.13 8.47 1.82
CA LYS A 9 1.57 8.54 2.13
C LYS A 9 1.82 8.71 3.63
N GLN A 10 1.03 9.56 4.29
CA GLN A 10 1.12 9.71 5.74
C GLN A 10 0.62 8.47 6.50
N GLY A 11 -0.42 7.80 6.00
CA GLY A 11 -0.86 6.50 6.52
C GLY A 11 0.22 5.42 6.43
N ALA A 12 0.92 5.33 5.30
CA ALA A 12 2.04 4.40 5.10
C ALA A 12 3.21 4.71 6.06
N GLY A 13 3.52 5.99 6.32
CA GLY A 13 4.50 6.38 7.33
C GLY A 13 4.13 6.00 8.76
N ARG A 14 2.86 5.71 9.05
CA ARG A 14 2.44 5.17 10.36
C ARG A 14 2.67 3.67 10.48
N LEU A 15 2.78 2.94 9.35
CA LEU A 15 3.00 1.50 9.28
C LEU A 15 4.48 1.13 9.50
N ILE A 16 5.41 1.97 9.01
CA ILE A 16 6.85 1.76 9.15
C ILE A 16 7.42 2.92 9.97
N ARG A 17 7.50 2.74 11.30
CA ARG A 17 8.07 3.72 12.23
C ARG A 17 9.51 3.38 12.63
N THR A 18 9.88 2.10 12.57
CA THR A 18 11.22 1.60 12.88
C THR A 18 11.72 0.65 11.80
N VAL A 19 13.05 0.44 11.75
CA VAL A 19 13.68 -0.49 10.78
C VAL A 19 13.29 -1.96 10.97
N ARG A 20 12.66 -2.30 12.11
CA ARG A 20 12.20 -3.66 12.41
C ARG A 20 10.70 -3.83 12.15
N ASP A 21 9.98 -2.76 11.83
CA ASP A 21 8.55 -2.84 11.59
C ASP A 21 8.27 -3.60 10.30
N ARG A 22 7.38 -4.58 10.39
CA ARG A 22 6.85 -5.34 9.25
C ARG A 22 5.33 -5.19 9.26
N GLY A 23 4.73 -5.01 8.10
CA GLY A 23 3.29 -4.85 8.01
C GLY A 23 2.80 -4.79 6.58
N VAL A 24 1.48 -4.81 6.43
CA VAL A 24 0.79 -4.82 5.15
C VAL A 24 -0.10 -3.59 5.06
N LEU A 25 -0.02 -2.87 3.93
CA LEU A 25 -0.89 -1.75 3.62
C LEU A 25 -2.04 -2.24 2.73
N CYS A 26 -3.21 -2.47 3.32
CA CYS A 26 -4.40 -2.87 2.57
C CYS A 26 -5.15 -1.65 2.04
N ILE A 27 -5.36 -1.57 0.72
CA ILE A 27 -6.20 -0.54 0.11
C ILE A 27 -7.40 -1.20 -0.57
N LEU A 28 -8.57 -1.09 0.07
CA LEU A 28 -9.81 -1.73 -0.37
C LEU A 28 -10.64 -0.82 -1.29
N ASP A 29 -9.96 -0.14 -2.22
CA ASP A 29 -10.60 0.76 -3.19
C ASP A 29 -10.35 0.25 -4.62
N PRO A 30 -11.35 -0.34 -5.31
CA PRO A 30 -11.17 -0.86 -6.66
C PRO A 30 -10.80 0.22 -7.68
N ARG A 31 -11.03 1.50 -7.37
CA ARG A 31 -10.68 2.63 -8.25
C ARG A 31 -9.17 2.75 -8.46
N LEU A 32 -8.37 2.20 -7.55
CA LEU A 32 -6.91 2.12 -7.71
C LEU A 32 -6.46 1.24 -8.87
N ARG A 33 -7.26 0.25 -9.26
CA ARG A 33 -6.97 -0.61 -10.41
C ARG A 33 -7.63 -0.10 -11.69
N THR A 34 -8.81 0.51 -11.57
CA THR A 34 -9.63 0.86 -12.74
C THR A 34 -9.39 2.27 -13.29
N ARG A 35 -8.88 3.20 -12.47
CA ARG A 35 -8.67 4.60 -12.89
C ARG A 35 -7.22 4.84 -13.30
N ARG A 36 -7.04 5.72 -14.30
CA ARG A 36 -5.72 6.15 -14.82
C ARG A 36 -4.78 6.70 -13.73
N TYR A 37 -5.33 7.30 -12.67
CA TYR A 37 -4.53 7.81 -11.55
C TYR A 37 -3.97 6.70 -10.65
N GLY A 38 -4.49 5.48 -10.71
CA GLY A 38 -4.08 4.36 -9.86
C GLY A 38 -2.61 3.99 -10.01
N ALA A 39 -2.09 3.98 -11.25
CA ALA A 39 -0.68 3.75 -11.50
C ALA A 39 0.22 4.88 -10.96
N ALA A 40 -0.22 6.14 -11.09
CA ALA A 40 0.50 7.28 -10.53
C ALA A 40 0.49 7.25 -8.99
N PHE A 41 -0.61 6.77 -8.41
CA PHE A 41 -0.76 6.58 -6.98
C PHE A 41 0.15 5.48 -6.45
N ALA A 42 0.20 4.30 -7.09
CA ALA A 42 1.07 3.20 -6.69
C ALA A 42 2.56 3.60 -6.73
N ARG A 43 2.97 4.32 -7.78
CA ARG A 43 4.33 4.89 -7.90
C ARG A 43 4.68 5.93 -6.84
N SER A 44 3.68 6.49 -6.16
CA SER A 44 3.91 7.48 -5.12
C SER A 44 4.22 6.86 -3.76
N LEU A 45 3.90 5.57 -3.58
CA LEU A 45 4.23 4.81 -2.38
C LEU A 45 5.66 4.28 -2.47
N PRO A 46 6.28 3.90 -1.33
CA PRO A 46 7.49 3.09 -1.35
C PRO A 46 7.30 1.84 -2.21
N ALA A 47 8.42 1.23 -2.65
CA ALA A 47 8.41 0.02 -3.46
C ALA A 47 7.92 -1.21 -2.66
N PHE A 48 6.62 -1.26 -2.39
CA PHE A 48 5.95 -2.40 -1.77
C PHE A 48 5.75 -3.52 -2.78
N GLN A 49 5.74 -4.77 -2.31
CA GLN A 49 5.25 -5.89 -3.11
C GLN A 49 3.72 -5.84 -3.15
N PRO A 50 3.09 -5.78 -4.34
CA PRO A 50 1.65 -5.85 -4.45
C PRO A 50 1.14 -7.22 -3.97
N ALA A 51 -0.01 -7.22 -3.30
CA ALA A 51 -0.76 -8.43 -3.00
C ALA A 51 -2.19 -8.30 -3.56
N ALA A 52 -2.69 -9.35 -4.21
CA ALA A 52 -4.02 -9.41 -4.83
C ALA A 52 -5.02 -10.22 -4.00
N ASP A 53 -4.54 -11.09 -3.11
CA ASP A 53 -5.37 -11.94 -2.26
C ASP A 53 -4.81 -12.08 -0.83
N LEU A 54 -5.58 -12.77 0.02
CA LEU A 54 -5.23 -13.00 1.42
C LEU A 54 -4.13 -14.05 1.60
N ASP A 55 -3.90 -14.93 0.64
CA ASP A 55 -2.88 -15.98 0.73
C ASP A 55 -1.47 -15.40 0.57
N GLU A 56 -1.32 -14.44 -0.34
CA GLU A 56 -0.10 -13.64 -0.49
C GLU A 56 0.21 -12.83 0.78
N VAL A 57 -0.82 -12.21 1.37
CA VAL A 57 -0.70 -11.49 2.65
C VAL A 57 -0.33 -12.45 3.79
N ALA A 58 -0.96 -13.61 3.87
CA ALA A 58 -0.63 -14.60 4.89
C ALA A 58 0.81 -15.09 4.75
N SER A 59 1.28 -15.31 3.52
CA SER A 59 2.66 -15.74 3.23
C SER A 59 3.70 -14.71 3.68
N PHE A 60 3.40 -13.42 3.61
CA PHE A 60 4.28 -12.35 4.14
C PHE A 60 4.58 -12.50 5.64
N PHE A 61 3.62 -13.02 6.42
CA PHE A 61 3.78 -13.21 7.87
C PHE A 61 4.33 -14.58 8.27
N ARG A 62 4.48 -15.53 7.33
CA ARG A 62 4.96 -16.91 7.62
C ARG A 62 6.49 -17.03 7.69
N PHE A 63 7.19 -15.96 8.09
CA PHE A 63 8.64 -15.96 8.33
C PHE A 63 8.96 -16.08 9.81
#